data_AF-A0A147GL48-F1
#
_entry.id   AF-A0A147GL48-F1
#
_cell.length_a   1.000
_cell.length_b   1.000
_cell.length_c   1.000
_cell.angle_alpha   90.00
_cell.angle_beta   90.00
_cell.angle_gamma   90.00
#
_symmetry.space_group_name_H-M   'P 1'
#
loop_
_entity.id
_entity.type
_entity.pdbx_description
1 polymer ?
#
loop_
_entity_poly.entity_id
_entity_poly.type
_entity_poly.pdbx_seq_one_letter_code
_entity_poly.pdbx_strand_id
1 'polypeptide(L)' 'MSLASDRPEFNPPPQRGTVRAVVLALLAHALLIAALTWGVRWKREGDDEPVEAEIWSATVQQARQ' A
#
# COMPACT_ATOMS: atom_id res chain seq x y z
N MET A 1 13.97 -33.64 28.13
CA MET A 1 12.77 -34.40 28.55
C MET A 1 11.55 -33.54 28.23
N SER A 2 11.04 -33.62 26.99
CA SER A 2 9.77 -32.98 26.61
C SER A 2 8.78 -34.09 26.32
N LEU A 3 8.00 -34.47 27.33
CA LEU A 3 6.96 -35.52 27.24
C LEU A 3 5.55 -34.91 27.10
N ALA A 4 5.45 -33.59 26.94
CA ALA A 4 4.19 -32.84 26.92
C ALA A 4 3.80 -32.31 25.53
N SER A 5 4.72 -32.29 24.56
CA SER A 5 4.51 -31.66 23.25
C SER A 5 3.85 -32.56 22.20
N ASP A 6 3.65 -33.85 22.48
CA ASP A 6 3.22 -34.87 21.50
C ASP A 6 1.77 -35.34 21.73
N ARG A 7 0.93 -34.43 22.25
CA ARG A 7 -0.48 -34.66 22.58
C ARG A 7 -1.36 -34.06 21.47
N PRO A 8 -1.71 -34.80 20.41
CA PRO A 8 -2.50 -34.28 19.30
C PRO A 8 -3.93 -33.87 19.70
N GLU A 9 -4.42 -34.29 20.87
CA GLU A 9 -5.75 -33.98 21.37
C GLU A 9 -5.97 -32.50 21.78
N PHE A 10 -4.89 -31.72 21.90
CA PHE A 10 -4.95 -30.27 22.16
C PHE A 10 -4.60 -29.42 20.93
N ASN A 11 -4.39 -30.04 19.76
CA ASN A 11 -4.05 -29.28 18.56
C ASN A 11 -5.32 -28.65 17.96
N PRO A 12 -5.39 -27.32 17.83
CA PRO A 12 -6.55 -26.67 17.23
C PRO A 12 -6.77 -27.22 15.80
N PRO A 13 -8.03 -27.41 15.37
CA PRO A 13 -8.32 -27.88 14.03
C PRO A 13 -7.67 -26.94 13.00
N PRO A 14 -7.10 -27.47 11.91
CA PRO A 14 -6.42 -26.65 10.92
C PRO A 14 -7.36 -25.57 10.40
N GLN A 15 -6.91 -24.33 10.50
CA GLN A 15 -7.67 -23.14 10.16
C GLN A 15 -8.04 -23.19 8.67
N ARG A 16 -9.30 -23.50 8.36
CA ARG A 16 -9.80 -23.52 6.98
C ARG A 16 -10.03 -22.09 6.51
N GLY A 17 -9.36 -21.68 5.42
CA GLY A 17 -9.67 -20.42 4.72
C GLY A 17 -8.60 -19.34 4.75
N THR A 18 -7.44 -19.57 5.36
CA THR A 18 -6.31 -18.62 5.37
C THR A 18 -5.88 -18.20 3.97
N VAL A 19 -5.83 -19.12 3.00
CA VAL A 19 -5.47 -18.80 1.60
C VAL A 19 -6.45 -17.82 0.96
N ARG A 20 -7.77 -18.01 1.18
CA ARG A 20 -8.79 -17.10 0.65
C ARG A 20 -8.67 -15.70 1.24
N ALA A 21 -8.42 -15.61 2.55
CA ALA A 21 -8.21 -14.34 3.24
C ALA A 21 -6.97 -13.61 2.69
N VAL A 22 -5.86 -14.33 2.48
CA VAL A 22 -4.64 -13.76 1.90
C VAL A 22 -4.86 -13.27 0.47
N VAL A 23 -5.55 -14.04 -0.37
CA VAL A 23 -5.88 -13.63 -1.75
C VAL A 23 -6.74 -12.36 -1.76
N LEU A 24 -7.79 -12.30 -0.93
CA LEU A 24 -8.63 -11.10 -0.82
C LEU A 24 -7.84 -9.89 -0.31
N ALA A 25 -6.95 -10.09 0.67
CA ALA A 25 -6.08 -9.02 1.15
C ALA A 25 -5.18 -8.50 0.03
N LEU A 26 -4.51 -9.38 -0.72
CA LEU A 26 -3.63 -8.97 -1.83
C LEU A 26 -4.42 -8.24 -2.93
N LEU A 27 -5.63 -8.69 -3.25
CA LEU A 27 -6.52 -8.01 -4.20
C LEU A 27 -6.87 -6.59 -3.73
N ALA A 28 -7.25 -6.42 -2.45
CA ALA A 28 -7.58 -5.11 -1.90
C ALA A 28 -6.39 -4.14 -1.98
N HIS A 29 -5.17 -4.60 -1.68
CA HIS A 29 -3.97 -3.77 -1.79
C HIS A 29 -3.66 -3.42 -3.25
N ALA A 30 -3.77 -4.38 -4.18
CA ALA A 30 -3.55 -4.12 -5.60
C ALA A 30 -4.55 -3.09 -6.14
N LEU A 31 -5.82 -3.16 -5.75
CA LEU A 31 -6.83 -2.16 -6.10
C LEU A 31 -6.46 -0.76 -5.57
N LEU A 32 -6.05 -0.65 -4.30
CA LEU A 32 -5.64 0.63 -3.70
C LEU A 32 -4.44 1.22 -4.45
N ILE A 33 -3.42 0.42 -4.75
CA ILE A 33 -2.24 0.87 -5.50
C ILE A 33 -2.63 1.34 -6.89
N ALA A 34 -3.51 0.61 -7.59
CA ALA A 34 -3.98 1.00 -8.92
C ALA A 34 -4.74 2.33 -8.87
N ALA A 35 -5.65 2.49 -7.90
CA ALA A 35 -6.41 3.73 -7.71
C ALA A 35 -5.49 4.93 -7.41
N LEU A 36 -4.51 4.75 -6.51
CA LEU A 36 -3.52 5.79 -6.21
C LEU A 36 -2.64 6.10 -7.42
N THR A 37 -2.19 5.09 -8.15
CA THR A 37 -1.37 5.29 -9.35
C THR A 37 -2.14 6.07 -10.41
N TRP A 38 -3.43 5.75 -10.62
CA TRP A 38 -4.28 6.46 -11.56
C TRP A 38 -4.55 7.90 -11.11
N GLY A 39 -5.00 8.09 -9.86
CA GLY A 39 -5.33 9.40 -9.31
C GLY A 39 -4.11 10.32 -9.22
N VAL A 40 -2.95 9.79 -8.82
CA VAL A 40 -1.72 10.56 -8.76
C VAL A 40 -1.17 10.85 -10.16
N ARG A 41 -1.25 9.91 -11.12
CA ARG A 41 -0.81 10.18 -12.50
C ARG A 41 -1.64 11.28 -13.14
N TRP A 42 -2.94 11.32 -12.87
CA TRP A 42 -3.83 12.39 -13.36
C TRP A 42 -3.52 13.74 -12.70
N LYS A 43 -3.13 13.76 -11.42
CA LYS A 43 -2.71 14.99 -10.73
C LYS A 43 -1.34 15.49 -11.19
N ARG A 44 -0.40 14.59 -11.48
CA ARG A 44 0.94 14.94 -11.99
C ARG A 44 0.86 15.61 -13.36
N GLU A 45 0.10 15.04 -14.30
CA GLU A 45 -0.05 15.63 -15.64
C GLU A 45 -0.65 17.07 -15.63
N GLY A 46 -1.38 17.45 -14.57
CA GLY A 46 -1.93 18.80 -14.39
C GLY A 46 -1.04 19.78 -13.61
N ASP A 47 -0.06 19.27 -12.85
CA ASP A 47 0.82 20.03 -11.94
C ASP A 47 2.32 19.92 -12.33
N ASP A 48 2.66 19.32 -13.47
CA ASP A 48 4.03 19.14 -13.99
C ASP A 48 4.65 20.46 -14.54
N GLU A 49 4.34 21.59 -13.89
CA GLU A 49 5.19 22.77 -13.98
C GLU A 49 6.07 22.80 -12.73
N PRO A 50 7.40 22.64 -12.87
CA PRO A 50 8.31 22.59 -11.75
C PRO A 50 8.33 23.97 -11.07
N VAL A 51 7.46 24.15 -10.09
CA VAL A 51 7.52 25.28 -9.18
C VAL A 51 8.67 25.02 -8.22
N GLU A 52 9.80 25.65 -8.50
CA GLU A 52 10.90 25.75 -7.55
C GLU A 52 10.42 26.62 -6.38
N ALA A 53 9.83 25.97 -5.38
CA ALA A 53 9.56 26.59 -4.09
C ALA A 53 10.90 26.76 -3.37
N GLU A 54 11.67 27.78 -3.76
CA GLU A 54 12.71 28.33 -2.90
C GLU A 54 12.02 28.70 -1.58
N ILE A 55 12.42 28.01 -0.50
CA ILE A 55 11.79 27.93 0.84
C ILE A 55 11.54 29.32 1.51
N TRP A 56 11.90 30.42 0.85
CA TRP A 56 11.81 31.80 1.35
C TRP A 56 11.14 32.78 0.37
N SER A 57 10.53 32.32 -0.73
CA SER A 57 9.86 33.23 -1.67
C SER A 57 8.39 33.48 -1.30
N ALA A 58 8.00 34.76 -1.17
CA ALA A 58 6.60 35.16 -0.96
C ALA A 58 5.73 35.00 -2.22
N THR A 59 6.33 34.71 -3.37
CA THR A 59 5.64 34.53 -4.65
C THR A 59 6.11 33.26 -5.35
N VAL A 60 5.15 32.42 -5.73
CA VAL A 60 5.37 31.24 -6.57
C VAL A 60 5.84 31.70 -7.95
N GLN A 61 7.11 31.44 -8.30
CA GLN A 61 7.66 31.68 -9.64
C GLN A 61 7.60 30.38 -10.44
N GLN A 62 6.79 30.40 -11.49
CA GLN A 62 6.64 29.35 -12.48
C GLN A 62 7.83 29.43 -13.46
N ALA A 63 8.68 28.41 -13.49
CA ALA A 63 9.79 28.33 -14.44
C ALA A 63 9.25 28.03 -15.86
N ARG A 64 8.89 29.09 -16.59
CA ARG A 64 8.48 29.01 -18.00
C ARG A 64 9.72 29.15 -18.89
N GLN A 65 10.08 28.08 -19.62
CA GLN A 65 11.00 28.16 -20.77
C GLN A 65 10.25 28.61 -22.03
#